data_AF-A0A1Y4IX48-F1
#
_entry.id   AF-A0A1Y4IX48-F1
#
_cell.length_a   1.000
_cell.length_b   1.000
_cell.length_c   1.000
_cell.angle_alpha   90.00
_cell.angle_beta   90.00
_cell.angle_gamma   90.00
#
_symmetry.space_group_name_H-M   'P 1'
#
loop_
_entity.id
_entity.type
_entity.pdbx_description
1 polymer ?
#
loop_
_entity_poly.entity_id
_entity_poly.type
_entity_poly.pdbx_seq_one_letter_code
_entity_poly.pdbx_strand_id
1 'polypeptide(L)'
;MQIPISSIESATLTGDKRYADLTISSHNELFAVGHKTAIISLAKEAIDTAIYNQSQKAASAETQPSSNETDTIQALKSYKELLDAGVITQEEFEKKKAQLLNL
;
A
#
# COMPACT_ATOMS: atom_id res chain seq x y z
N MET A 1 -13.80 5.28 -15.04
CA MET A 1 -13.49 5.01 -13.61
C MET A 1 -12.23 4.18 -13.56
N GLN A 2 -11.34 4.44 -12.60
CA GLN A 2 -10.08 3.72 -12.42
C GLN A 2 -10.01 3.23 -10.98
N ILE A 3 -9.81 1.92 -10.78
CA ILE A 3 -9.63 1.33 -9.45
C ILE A 3 -8.13 1.26 -9.15
N PRO A 4 -7.63 1.91 -8.09
CA PRO A 4 -6.23 1.82 -7.72
C PRO A 4 -5.89 0.41 -7.22
N ILE A 5 -4.75 -0.14 -7.66
CA ILE A 5 -4.30 -1.50 -7.31
C ILE A 5 -4.20 -1.71 -5.79
N SER A 6 -3.83 -0.67 -5.05
CA SER A 6 -3.72 -0.70 -3.58
C SER A 6 -5.06 -0.88 -2.85
N SER A 7 -6.18 -0.65 -3.52
CA SER A 7 -7.51 -0.76 -2.93
C SER A 7 -8.22 -2.06 -3.31
N ILE A 8 -7.57 -2.94 -4.07
CA ILE A 8 -8.11 -4.24 -4.44
C ILE A 8 -7.98 -5.18 -3.24
N GLU A 9 -9.11 -5.72 -2.79
CA GLU A 9 -9.17 -6.72 -1.72
C GLU A 9 -9.12 -8.15 -2.29
N SER A 10 -9.79 -8.37 -3.43
CA SER A 10 -9.81 -9.66 -4.09
C SER A 10 -10.09 -9.54 -5.59
N ALA A 11 -9.54 -10.50 -6.35
CA ALA A 11 -9.81 -10.68 -7.77
C ALA A 11 -10.14 -12.15 -8.04
N THR A 12 -11.37 -12.42 -8.46
CA THR A 12 -11.91 -13.78 -8.64
C THR A 12 -12.37 -14.01 -10.07
N LEU A 13 -12.23 -15.25 -10.55
CA LEU A 13 -12.61 -15.66 -11.89
C LEU A 13 -13.72 -16.71 -11.78
N THR A 14 -14.87 -16.42 -12.39
CA THR A 14 -16.05 -17.30 -12.34
C THR A 14 -16.52 -17.55 -13.76
N GLY A 15 -16.73 -18.81 -14.14
CA GLY A 15 -17.22 -19.17 -15.47
C GLY A 15 -16.79 -20.55 -15.93
N ASP A 16 -16.81 -20.75 -17.25
CA ASP A 16 -16.45 -22.00 -17.90
C ASP A 16 -15.16 -21.88 -18.71
N LYS A 17 -14.84 -22.91 -19.52
CA LYS A 17 -13.61 -22.97 -20.32
C LYS A 17 -13.60 -21.98 -21.50
N ARG A 18 -14.75 -21.47 -21.92
CA ARG A 18 -14.94 -20.60 -23.08
C ARG A 18 -15.13 -19.15 -22.66
N TYR A 19 -15.93 -18.90 -21.62
CA TYR A 19 -16.21 -17.57 -21.09
C TYR A 19 -16.13 -17.54 -19.57
N ALA A 20 -15.58 -16.45 -19.05
CA ALA A 20 -15.49 -16.19 -17.64
C ALA A 20 -15.66 -14.70 -17.35
N ASP A 21 -16.10 -14.41 -16.13
CA ASP A 21 -16.14 -13.09 -15.54
C ASP A 21 -14.98 -12.95 -14.55
N LEU A 22 -14.22 -11.87 -14.68
CA LEU A 22 -13.30 -11.41 -13.65
C LEU A 22 -14.03 -10.38 -12.79
N THR A 23 -14.19 -10.72 -11.52
CA THR A 23 -14.78 -9.85 -10.51
C THR A 23 -13.69 -9.34 -9.57
N ILE A 24 -13.55 -8.02 -9.52
CA ILE A 24 -12.62 -7.29 -8.66
C ILE A 24 -13.44 -6.62 -7.56
N SER A 25 -13.14 -6.95 -6.32
CA SER A 25 -13.72 -6.32 -5.15
C SER A 25 -12.72 -5.35 -4.53
N SER A 26 -13.15 -4.13 -4.27
CA SER A 26 -12.45 -3.12 -3.49
C SER A 26 -13.29 -2.73 -2.28
N HIS A 27 -12.72 -1.95 -1.36
CA HIS A 27 -13.42 -1.44 -0.18
C HIS A 27 -14.76 -0.74 -0.47
N ASN A 28 -14.94 -0.16 -1.66
CA ASN A 28 -16.09 0.70 -1.95
C ASN A 28 -16.82 0.37 -3.25
N GLU A 29 -16.21 -0.45 -4.11
CA GLU A 29 -16.72 -0.75 -5.45
C GLU A 29 -16.47 -2.20 -5.84
N LEU A 30 -17.44 -2.77 -6.55
CA LEU A 30 -17.33 -4.05 -7.23
C LEU A 30 -17.27 -3.78 -8.74
N PHE A 31 -16.26 -4.32 -9.40
CA PHE A 31 -16.12 -4.26 -10.85
C PHE A 31 -16.10 -5.66 -11.44
N ALA A 32 -16.94 -5.91 -12.44
CA ALA A 32 -16.97 -7.19 -13.13
C ALA A 32 -16.81 -6.98 -14.64
N VAL A 33 -15.97 -7.80 -15.27
CA VAL A 33 -15.80 -7.83 -16.71
C VAL A 33 -15.84 -9.26 -17.23
N GLY A 34 -16.71 -9.50 -18.21
CA GLY A 34 -16.89 -10.78 -18.86
C GLY A 34 -16.22 -10.85 -20.22
N HIS A 35 -15.43 -11.91 -20.45
CA HIS A 35 -14.84 -12.16 -21.76
C HIS A 35 -14.47 -13.64 -21.92
N LYS A 36 -13.83 -13.98 -23.05
CA LYS A 36 -13.25 -15.32 -23.25
C LYS A 36 -12.28 -15.66 -22.12
N THR A 37 -12.38 -16.87 -21.58
CA THR A 37 -11.59 -17.32 -20.41
C THR A 37 -10.10 -17.09 -20.58
N ALA A 38 -9.53 -17.36 -21.76
CA ALA A 38 -8.11 -17.13 -22.03
C ALA A 38 -7.65 -15.67 -21.81
N ILE A 39 -8.49 -14.70 -22.16
CA ILE A 39 -8.19 -13.27 -21.96
C ILE A 39 -8.36 -12.90 -20.49
N ILE A 40 -9.40 -13.43 -19.85
CA ILE A 40 -9.71 -13.13 -18.45
C ILE A 40 -8.68 -13.74 -17.50
N SER A 41 -8.17 -14.93 -17.79
CA SER A 41 -7.06 -15.54 -17.05
C SER A 41 -5.79 -14.68 -17.16
N LEU A 42 -5.44 -14.23 -18.37
CA LEU A 42 -4.29 -13.34 -18.55
C LEU A 42 -4.45 -12.01 -17.79
N ALA A 43 -5.65 -11.42 -17.83
CA ALA A 43 -5.95 -10.21 -17.07
C ALA A 43 -5.83 -10.45 -15.55
N LYS A 44 -6.31 -11.59 -15.05
CA LYS A 44 -6.19 -11.96 -13.65
C LYS A 44 -4.72 -12.11 -13.24
N GLU A 45 -3.91 -12.82 -14.02
CA GLU A 45 -2.48 -13.00 -13.75
C GLU A 45 -1.73 -11.66 -13.72
N ALA A 46 -2.06 -10.74 -14.63
CA ALA A 46 -1.49 -9.40 -14.65
C ALA A 46 -1.86 -8.60 -13.38
N ILE A 47 -3.09 -8.73 -12.89
CA ILE A 47 -3.55 -8.09 -11.65
C ILE A 47 -2.86 -8.71 -10.43
N ASP A 48 -2.81 -10.04 -10.34
CA ASP A 48 -2.13 -10.74 -9.24
C ASP A 48 -0.65 -10.32 -9.17
N THR A 49 0.01 -10.21 -10.33
CA THR A 49 1.38 -9.73 -10.45
C THR A 49 1.52 -8.27 -10.01
N ALA A 50 0.58 -7.40 -10.39
CA ALA A 50 0.58 -6.00 -9.98
C ALA A 50 0.38 -5.83 -8.47
N ILE A 51 -0.52 -6.62 -7.86
CA ILE A 51 -0.76 -6.65 -6.41
C ILE A 51 0.52 -7.12 -5.69
N TYR A 52 1.13 -8.21 -6.18
CA TYR A 52 2.38 -8.71 -5.61
C TYR A 52 3.50 -7.66 -5.69
N ASN A 53 3.71 -7.05 -6.86
CA ASN A 53 4.72 -6.02 -7.05
C ASN A 53 4.45 -4.77 -6.19
N GLN A 54 3.18 -4.41 -5.97
CA GLN A 54 2.80 -3.32 -5.07
C GLN A 54 3.18 -3.65 -3.62
N SER A 55 2.98 -4.89 -3.17
CA SER A 55 3.42 -5.32 -1.83
C SER A 55 4.94 -5.31 -1.68
N GLN A 56 5.68 -5.71 -2.73
CA GLN A 56 7.14 -5.64 -2.75
C GLN A 56 7.67 -4.19 -2.81
N LYS A 57 6.97 -3.30 -3.52
CA LYS A 57 7.30 -1.88 -3.58
C LYS A 57 7.03 -1.18 -2.25
N ALA A 58 6.01 -1.58 -1.48
CA ALA A 58 5.79 -1.11 -0.12
C ALA A 58 6.89 -1.59 0.86
N ALA A 59 7.45 -2.79 0.63
CA ALA A 59 8.60 -3.31 1.39
C ALA A 59 9.96 -2.75 0.93
N SER A 60 10.02 -2.13 -0.25
CA SER A 60 11.24 -1.53 -0.83
C SER A 60 11.16 0.01 -0.93
N ALA A 61 10.18 0.62 -0.26
CA ALA A 61 10.02 2.07 -0.18
C ALA A 61 10.76 2.70 1.02
N GLU A 62 11.76 2.02 1.58
CA GLU A 62 12.89 2.73 2.15
C GLU A 62 13.80 3.14 0.99
N THR A 63 13.84 4.44 0.73
CA THR A 63 14.74 5.19 -0.20
C THR A 63 14.14 5.63 -1.53
N GLN A 64 13.29 6.67 -1.51
CA GLN A 64 13.61 7.93 -2.23
C GLN A 64 12.73 9.11 -1.76
N PRO A 65 13.29 10.33 -1.68
CA PRO A 65 12.78 11.43 -0.89
C PRO A 65 11.76 12.25 -1.67
N SER A 66 10.57 12.46 -1.10
CA SER A 66 9.65 13.48 -1.62
C SER A 66 8.56 13.87 -0.62
N SER A 67 8.94 14.31 0.59
CA SER A 67 8.22 15.30 1.42
C SER A 67 8.80 15.41 2.84
N ASN A 68 10.06 15.87 2.96
CA ASN A 68 10.80 15.86 4.23
C ASN A 68 10.19 16.71 5.37
N GLU A 69 9.19 17.55 5.13
CA GLU A 69 8.63 18.39 6.20
C GLU A 69 7.48 17.72 6.96
N THR A 70 6.55 17.06 6.26
CA THR A 70 5.37 16.46 6.91
C THR A 70 5.71 15.19 7.69
N ASP A 71 6.55 14.32 7.13
CA ASP A 71 7.04 13.10 7.79
C ASP A 71 7.87 13.41 9.03
N THR A 72 8.71 14.45 8.98
CA THR A 72 9.49 14.89 10.14
C THR A 72 8.59 15.43 11.24
N ILE A 73 7.58 16.22 10.91
CA ILE A 73 6.61 16.74 11.89
C ILE A 73 5.79 15.59 12.51
N GLN A 74 5.37 14.61 11.71
CA GLN A 74 4.61 13.46 12.21
C GLN A 74 5.46 12.56 13.10
N ALA A 75 6.72 12.29 12.71
CA ALA A 75 7.65 11.52 13.53
C ALA A 75 7.96 12.23 14.85
N LEU A 76 8.20 13.54 14.83
CA LEU A 76 8.43 14.34 16.05
C LEU A 76 7.22 14.35 16.98
N LYS A 77 6.00 14.35 16.43
CA LYS A 77 4.77 14.26 17.21
C LYS A 77 4.67 12.91 17.94
N SER A 78 4.89 11.80 17.22
CA SER A 78 4.88 10.46 17.81
C SER A 78 5.97 10.29 18.89
N TYR A 79 7.18 10.81 18.64
CA TYR A 79 8.25 10.78 19.64
C TYR A 79 7.89 11.58 20.91
N LYS A 80 7.17 12.70 20.77
CA LYS A 80 6.74 13.50 21.92
C LYS A 80 5.69 12.76 22.76
N GLU A 81 4.78 12.04 22.10
CA GLU A 81 3.80 11.20 22.77
C GLU A 81 4.46 10.04 23.54
N LEU A 82 5.53 9.45 22.99
CA LEU A 82 6.31 8.41 23.68
C LEU A 82 7.07 8.94 24.90
N LEU A 83 7.57 10.18 24.84
CA LEU A 83 8.21 10.85 25.97
C LEU A 83 7.19 11.16 27.08
N ASP A 84 6.02 11.66 26.71
CA ASP A 84 4.93 11.98 27.65
C ASP A 84 4.37 10.70 28.30
N ALA A 85 4.29 9.61 27.53
CA ALA A 85 3.95 8.28 28.02
C ALA A 85 5.07 7.62 28.85
N GLY A 86 6.25 8.24 28.98
CA GLY A 86 7.39 7.71 29.72
C GLY A 86 8.05 6.47 29.10
N VAL A 87 7.76 6.18 27.82
CA VAL A 87 8.32 5.04 27.07
C VAL A 87 9.76 5.32 26.64
N ILE A 88 10.08 6.58 26.39
CA ILE A 88 11.44 7.05 26.07
C ILE A 88 11.84 8.18 27.02
N THR A 89 13.14 8.40 27.17
CA THR A 89 13.69 9.51 27.96
C THR A 89 13.94 10.76 27.09
N GLN A 90 14.08 11.92 27.72
CA GLN A 90 14.37 13.19 27.03
C GLN A 90 15.60 13.09 26.12
N GLU A 91 16.63 12.35 26.57
CA GLU A 91 17.89 12.16 25.83
C GLU A 91 17.68 11.35 24.53
N GLU A 92 16.85 10.30 24.58
CA GLU A 92 16.51 9.52 23.39
C GLU A 92 15.65 10.30 22.40
N PHE A 93 14.71 11.10 22.91
CA PHE A 93 13.89 12.00 22.10
C PHE A 93 14.76 13.00 21.32
N GLU A 94 15.69 13.67 21.99
CA GLU A 94 16.56 14.67 21.35
C GLU A 94 17.50 14.04 20.32
N LYS A 95 18.04 12.85 20.61
CA LYS A 95 18.90 12.12 19.66
C LYS A 95 18.13 11.72 18.40
N LYS A 96 16.89 11.25 18.54
CA LYS A 96 16.02 10.93 17.39
C LYS A 96 15.60 12.19 16.62
N LYS A 97 15.28 13.28 17.32
CA LYS A 97 14.94 14.58 16.71
C LYS A 97 16.11 15.16 15.90
N ALA A 98 17.33 15.12 16.41
CA ALA A 98 18.51 15.60 15.71
C ALA A 98 18.80 14.75 14.46
N GLN A 99 18.70 13.42 14.56
CA GLN A 99 18.83 12.53 13.40
C GLN A 99 17.76 12.79 12.32
N LEU A 100 16.51 13.05 12.73
CA LEU A 100 15.42 13.35 11.81
C LEU A 100 15.60 14.69 11.09
N LEU A 101 16.13 15.70 11.80
CA LEU A 101 16.40 17.03 11.25
C LEU A 101 17.77 17.12 10.53
N ASN A 102 18.56 16.04 10.57
CA ASN A 102 19.88 15.92 9.95
C ASN A 102 20.81 17.11 10.27
N LEU A 103 20.78 17.56 11.53
CA LEU A 103 21.62 18.64 12.08
C LEU A 103 22.91 18.13 12.70
#